data_AF-A0A2H8TN77-F1
#
_entry.id   AF-A0A2H8TN77-F1
#
_cell.length_a   1.000
_cell.length_b   1.000
_cell.length_c   1.000
_cell.angle_alpha   90.00
_cell.angle_beta   90.00
_cell.angle_gamma   90.00
#
_symmetry.space_group_name_H-M   'P 1'
#
loop_
_entity.id
_entity.type
_entity.pdbx_description
1 polymer ?
#
loop_
_entity_poly.entity_id
_entity_poly.type
_entity_poly.pdbx_seq_one_letter_code
_entity_poly.pdbx_strand_id
1 'polypeptide(L)'
;QPGKRPMSSMCPTIITDKNGDFVLAAGAAGGSKITLTTAYVSALKLWYNKTLKEAIDKPRIFHQLLPMEVQYEYGTTRNVIQKLKDIGHTVIRLPNIRYSAATAIAKSISGMIEAMPDFRRPGNSSGY
;
A
#
# COMPACT_ATOMS: atom_id res chain seq x y z
N GLN A 1 -8.39 1.60 -29.99
CA GLN A 1 -8.46 0.58 -31.05
C GLN A 1 -9.45 -0.48 -30.60
N PRO A 2 -10.38 -0.93 -31.46
CA PRO A 2 -11.28 -2.04 -31.15
C PRO A 2 -10.48 -3.26 -30.67
N GLY A 3 -10.93 -3.92 -29.61
CA GLY A 3 -10.25 -5.09 -29.03
C GLY A 3 -8.98 -4.80 -28.20
N LYS A 4 -8.48 -3.56 -28.16
CA LYS A 4 -7.31 -3.20 -27.34
C LYS A 4 -7.68 -3.12 -25.86
N ARG A 5 -6.88 -3.77 -25.01
CA ARG A 5 -7.00 -3.65 -23.55
C ARG A 5 -6.28 -2.39 -23.07
N PRO A 6 -6.93 -1.51 -22.29
CA PRO A 6 -6.26 -0.34 -21.73
C PRO A 6 -5.22 -0.79 -20.70
N MET A 7 -4.17 0.03 -20.53
CA MET A 7 -3.21 -0.16 -19.45
C MET A 7 -3.90 -0.01 -18.11
N SER A 8 -3.52 -0.83 -17.14
CA SER A 8 -4.02 -0.78 -15.78
C SER A 8 -2.87 -0.77 -14.78
N SER A 9 -3.02 0.00 -13.71
CA SER A 9 -2.11 -0.02 -12.56
C SER A 9 -2.40 -1.17 -11.58
N MET A 10 -3.45 -1.96 -11.85
CA MET A 10 -3.81 -3.10 -11.00
C MET A 10 -2.71 -4.15 -10.96
N CYS A 11 -2.37 -4.57 -9.75
CA CYS A 11 -1.36 -5.60 -9.46
C CYS A 11 -1.81 -6.46 -8.27
N PRO A 12 -2.90 -7.23 -8.39
CA PRO A 12 -3.25 -8.22 -7.38
C PRO A 12 -2.08 -9.20 -7.23
N THR A 13 -1.57 -9.35 -6.01
CA THR A 13 -0.30 -10.04 -5.75
C THR A 13 -0.49 -11.11 -4.69
N ILE A 14 0.03 -12.32 -4.95
CA ILE A 14 0.16 -13.41 -3.98
C ILE A 14 1.65 -13.74 -3.87
N ILE A 15 2.11 -13.86 -2.63
CA ILE A 15 3.49 -14.16 -2.29
C ILE A 15 3.51 -15.47 -1.51
N THR A 16 4.35 -16.38 -1.96
CA THR A 16 4.62 -17.66 -1.31
C THR A 16 6.05 -17.72 -0.81
N ASP A 17 6.31 -18.61 0.14
CA ASP A 17 7.68 -18.93 0.51
C ASP A 17 8.33 -19.86 -0.51
N LYS A 18 9.57 -20.28 -0.24
CA LYS A 18 10.36 -21.17 -1.10
C LYS A 18 9.76 -22.57 -1.28
N ASN A 19 8.85 -22.98 -0.38
CA ASN A 19 8.19 -24.28 -0.44
C ASN A 19 6.83 -24.19 -1.16
N GLY A 20 6.41 -22.98 -1.54
CA GLY A 20 5.10 -22.73 -2.14
C GLY A 20 4.00 -22.45 -1.13
N ASP A 21 4.33 -22.34 0.17
CA ASP A 21 3.34 -22.02 1.20
C ASP A 21 2.94 -20.55 1.13
N PHE A 22 1.65 -20.29 1.32
CA PHE A 22 1.10 -18.94 1.34
C PHE A 22 1.76 -18.06 2.42
N VAL A 23 2.14 -16.84 2.05
CA VAL A 23 2.69 -15.84 2.99
C VAL A 23 1.81 -14.60 3.07
N LEU A 24 1.49 -14.00 1.93
CA LEU A 24 0.77 -12.73 1.81
C LEU A 24 -0.01 -12.67 0.50
N ALA A 25 -1.28 -12.28 0.56
CA ALA A 25 -2.04 -11.77 -0.57
C ALA A 25 -2.30 -10.29 -0.32
N ALA A 26 -1.96 -9.44 -1.28
CA ALA A 26 -2.19 -8.00 -1.19
C ALA A 26 -2.68 -7.43 -2.51
N GLY A 27 -3.58 -6.46 -2.42
CA GLY A 27 -4.04 -5.68 -3.55
C GLY A 27 -4.56 -4.33 -3.09
N ALA A 28 -4.70 -3.40 -4.03
CA ALA A 28 -5.17 -2.07 -3.74
C ALA A 28 -6.08 -1.52 -4.84
N ALA A 29 -6.88 -0.52 -4.47
CA ALA A 29 -7.60 0.38 -5.36
C ALA A 29 -7.03 1.81 -5.22
N GLY A 30 -7.11 2.63 -6.27
CA GLY A 30 -6.60 4.02 -6.23
C GLY A 30 -5.91 4.54 -7.48
N GLY A 31 -6.26 4.06 -8.67
CA GLY A 31 -5.66 4.50 -9.93
C GLY A 31 -4.14 4.27 -9.98
N SER A 32 -3.38 5.29 -10.36
CA SER A 32 -1.91 5.22 -10.44
C SER A 32 -1.22 4.86 -9.12
N LYS A 33 -1.89 5.03 -7.97
CA LYS A 33 -1.37 4.73 -6.64
C LYS A 33 -1.48 3.25 -6.25
N ILE A 34 -2.16 2.42 -7.06
CA ILE A 34 -2.37 0.99 -6.76
C ILE A 34 -1.02 0.28 -6.60
N THR A 35 -0.13 0.41 -7.60
CA THR A 35 1.17 -0.28 -7.61
C THR A 35 2.02 0.07 -6.40
N LEU A 36 2.14 1.36 -6.08
CA LEU A 36 2.88 1.81 -4.90
C LEU A 36 2.25 1.31 -3.61
N THR A 37 0.92 1.33 -3.50
CA THR A 37 0.23 0.88 -2.28
C THR A 37 0.44 -0.62 -2.04
N THR A 38 0.28 -1.45 -3.07
CA THR A 38 0.54 -2.89 -2.96
C THR A 38 1.99 -3.16 -2.56
N ALA A 39 2.95 -2.47 -3.18
CA ALA A 39 4.37 -2.59 -2.84
C ALA A 39 4.68 -2.13 -1.40
N TYR A 40 4.08 -1.02 -0.96
CA TYR A 40 4.29 -0.46 0.37
C TYR A 40 3.80 -1.41 1.47
N VAL A 41 2.58 -1.94 1.34
CA VAL A 41 2.03 -2.92 2.30
C VAL A 41 2.88 -4.19 2.33
N SER A 42 3.27 -4.69 1.15
CA SER A 42 4.10 -5.90 1.04
C SER A 42 5.47 -5.70 1.70
N ALA A 43 6.14 -4.58 1.43
CA ALA A 43 7.44 -4.25 2.03
C ALA A 43 7.34 -4.15 3.55
N LEU A 44 6.31 -3.48 4.10
CA LEU A 44 6.14 -3.37 5.55
C LEU A 44 5.94 -4.73 6.22
N LYS A 45 5.11 -5.59 5.63
CA LYS A 45 4.86 -6.94 6.17
C LYS A 45 6.11 -7.81 6.07
N LEU A 46 6.79 -7.82 4.91
CA LEU A 46 7.87 -8.77 4.62
C LEU A 46 9.24 -8.32 5.12
N TRP A 47 9.57 -7.03 5.01
CA TRP A 47 10.91 -6.51 5.32
C TRP A 47 10.98 -5.85 6.69
N TYR A 48 9.89 -5.20 7.14
CA TYR A 48 9.87 -4.46 8.40
C TYR A 48 9.13 -5.20 9.53
N ASN A 49 8.78 -6.48 9.28
CA ASN A 49 8.10 -7.37 10.22
C ASN A 49 6.87 -6.72 10.89
N LYS A 50 6.12 -5.93 10.12
CA LYS A 50 4.91 -5.25 10.59
C LYS A 50 3.71 -6.17 10.55
N THR A 51 2.82 -6.02 11.53
CA THR A 51 1.48 -6.61 11.46
C THR A 51 0.72 -6.05 10.25
N LEU A 52 -0.27 -6.77 9.73
CA LEU A 52 -1.08 -6.23 8.64
C LEU A 52 -1.78 -4.93 9.03
N LYS A 53 -2.19 -4.80 10.29
CA LYS A 53 -2.78 -3.57 10.82
C LYS A 53 -1.81 -2.40 10.71
N GLU A 54 -0.59 -2.56 11.23
CA GLU A 54 0.44 -1.52 11.11
C GLU A 54 0.77 -1.20 9.64
N ALA A 55 0.85 -2.21 8.78
CA ALA A 55 1.20 -2.05 7.38
C ALA A 55 0.14 -1.25 6.60
N ILE A 56 -1.14 -1.55 6.81
CA ILE A 56 -2.25 -0.89 6.13
C ILE A 56 -2.53 0.50 6.71
N ASP A 57 -2.46 0.65 8.03
CA ASP A 57 -2.78 1.92 8.70
C ASP A 57 -1.68 2.97 8.48
N LYS A 58 -0.43 2.55 8.21
CA LYS A 58 0.70 3.47 8.02
C LYS A 58 0.38 4.53 6.95
N PRO A 59 0.62 5.82 7.23
CA PRO A 59 0.52 6.89 6.24
C PRO A 59 1.47 6.63 5.06
N ARG A 60 0.95 6.83 3.84
CA ARG A 60 1.68 6.53 2.59
C ARG A 60 2.22 7.79 1.94
N ILE A 61 3.28 7.57 1.17
CA ILE A 61 3.94 8.55 0.32
C ILE A 61 3.90 8.01 -1.11
N PHE A 62 3.60 8.88 -2.08
CA PHE A 62 3.45 8.54 -3.48
C PHE A 62 4.32 9.44 -4.34
N HIS A 63 4.97 8.86 -5.34
CA HIS A 63 5.63 9.59 -6.41
C HIS A 63 5.54 8.75 -7.69
N GLN A 64 5.04 9.34 -8.77
CA GLN A 64 4.77 8.62 -10.03
C GLN A 64 5.54 9.21 -11.21
N LEU A 65 6.67 9.87 -10.91
CA LEU A 65 7.52 10.63 -11.82
C LEU A 65 6.84 11.89 -12.37
N LEU A 66 5.67 11.78 -13.00
CA LEU A 66 4.91 12.92 -13.52
C LEU A 66 3.52 12.98 -12.86
N PRO A 67 3.14 14.11 -12.24
CA PRO A 67 3.93 15.32 -11.99
C PRO A 67 5.13 15.10 -11.05
N MET A 68 6.14 15.97 -11.11
CA MET A 68 7.37 15.94 -10.31
C MET A 68 7.13 16.42 -8.86
N GLU A 69 6.26 15.70 -8.16
CA GLU A 69 5.89 16.00 -6.79
C GLU A 69 5.75 14.71 -5.97
N VAL A 70 6.15 14.79 -4.70
CA VAL A 70 5.90 13.74 -3.72
C VAL A 70 4.58 14.06 -3.02
N GLN A 71 3.59 13.22 -3.23
CA GLN A 71 2.31 13.32 -2.52
C GLN A 71 2.37 12.50 -1.23
N TYR A 72 1.82 13.00 -0.12
CA TYR A 72 1.82 12.26 1.14
C TYR A 72 0.50 12.38 1.91
N GLU A 73 0.18 11.35 2.69
CA GLU A 73 -1.03 11.31 3.51
C GLU A 73 -0.86 12.03 4.86
N TYR A 74 -1.98 12.43 5.45
CA TYR A 74 -2.03 12.88 6.84
C TYR A 74 -1.46 11.82 7.79
N GLY A 75 -0.75 12.25 8.83
CA GLY A 75 -0.06 11.37 9.78
C GLY A 75 1.40 11.07 9.41
N THR A 76 1.86 11.43 8.21
CA THR A 76 3.29 11.33 7.85
C THR A 76 4.12 12.25 8.76
N THR A 77 5.18 11.71 9.37
CA THR A 77 6.01 12.45 10.34
C THR A 77 6.69 13.66 9.71
N ARG A 78 6.68 14.81 10.41
CA ARG A 78 7.29 16.06 9.94
C ARG A 78 8.76 15.92 9.54
N ASN A 79 9.54 15.10 10.26
CA ASN A 79 10.94 14.82 9.95
C ASN A 79 11.11 14.21 8.54
N VAL A 80 10.26 13.24 8.16
CA VAL A 80 10.29 12.64 6.82
C VAL A 80 9.99 13.69 5.76
N ILE A 81 8.99 14.53 5.98
CA ILE A 81 8.61 15.60 5.04
C ILE A 81 9.73 16.63 4.91
N GLN A 82 10.38 17.01 6.01
CA GLN A 82 11.48 17.96 5.98
C GLN A 82 12.68 17.40 5.20
N LYS A 83 13.09 16.17 5.49
CA LYS A 83 14.19 15.52 4.75
C LYS A 83 13.93 15.43 3.25
N LEU A 84 12.69 15.16 2.83
CA LEU A 84 12.31 15.15 1.41
C LEU A 84 12.48 16.54 0.78
N LYS A 85 12.09 17.61 1.49
CA LYS A 85 12.33 18.99 1.02
C LYS A 85 13.80 19.33 0.95
N ASP A 86 14.58 18.92 1.95
CA ASP A 86 16.02 19.22 2.05
C ASP A 86 16.80 18.59 0.89
N ILE A 87 16.36 17.44 0.37
CA ILE A 87 16.95 16.81 -0.83
C ILE A 87 16.31 17.29 -2.16
N GLY A 88 15.45 18.32 -2.11
CA GLY A 88 14.92 19.01 -3.29
C GLY A 88 13.56 18.53 -3.81
N HIS A 89 12.84 17.67 -3.09
CA HIS A 89 11.49 17.27 -3.53
C HIS A 89 10.45 18.35 -3.23
N THR A 90 9.63 18.68 -4.22
CA THR A 90 8.34 19.32 -4.01
C THR A 90 7.42 18.33 -3.30
N VAL A 91 6.93 18.68 -2.11
CA VAL A 91 6.05 17.81 -1.31
C VAL A 91 4.66 18.41 -1.16
N ILE A 92 3.63 17.61 -1.44
CA ILE A 92 2.22 18.04 -1.39
C ILE A 92 1.45 17.09 -0.47
N ARG A 93 0.73 17.65 0.51
CA ARG A 93 -0.15 16.86 1.36
C ARG A 93 -1.45 16.59 0.62
N LEU A 94 -1.86 15.34 0.57
CA LEU A 94 -3.16 14.95 0.03
C LEU A 94 -4.29 15.49 0.94
N PRO A 95 -5.31 16.16 0.38
CA PRO A 95 -6.36 16.83 1.16
C PRO A 95 -7.37 15.88 1.81
N ASN A 96 -7.47 14.63 1.33
CA ASN A 96 -8.33 13.59 1.89
C ASN A 96 -7.60 12.24 1.97
N ILE A 97 -8.18 11.27 2.67
CA ILE A 97 -7.55 9.95 2.88
C ILE A 97 -7.99 8.89 1.86
N ARG A 98 -8.87 9.21 0.91
CA ARG A 98 -9.57 8.20 0.08
C ARG A 98 -8.86 7.90 -1.26
N TYR A 99 -7.62 8.34 -1.41
CA TYR A 99 -6.86 8.22 -2.67
C TYR A 99 -6.47 6.79 -3.02
N SER A 100 -6.12 5.96 -2.03
CA SER A 100 -5.84 4.55 -2.23
C SER A 100 -6.23 3.73 -1.02
N ALA A 101 -6.69 2.51 -1.25
CA ALA A 101 -7.10 1.57 -0.21
C ALA A 101 -6.55 0.19 -0.51
N ALA A 102 -5.91 -0.45 0.48
CA ALA A 102 -5.37 -1.80 0.38
C ALA A 102 -6.23 -2.82 1.12
N THR A 103 -6.32 -4.04 0.58
CA THR A 103 -6.83 -5.19 1.34
C THR A 103 -5.76 -6.26 1.29
N ALA A 104 -5.46 -6.85 2.45
CA ALA A 104 -4.45 -7.89 2.54
C ALA A 104 -4.87 -9.02 3.47
N ILE A 105 -4.36 -10.22 3.17
CA ILE A 105 -4.43 -11.42 4.00
C ILE A 105 -3.02 -11.96 4.14
N ALA A 106 -2.60 -12.39 5.33
CA ALA A 106 -1.26 -12.92 5.54
C ALA A 106 -1.27 -13.99 6.64
N LYS A 107 -0.24 -14.84 6.65
CA LYS A 107 0.06 -15.65 7.83
C LYS A 107 0.87 -14.81 8.84
N SER A 108 0.49 -14.89 10.11
CA SER A 108 1.28 -14.37 11.23
C SER A 108 2.47 -15.30 11.50
N ILE A 109 3.40 -14.84 12.34
CA ILE A 109 4.52 -15.66 12.83
C ILE A 109 4.02 -16.87 13.62
N SER A 110 2.88 -16.75 14.31
CA SER A 110 2.22 -17.86 15.01
C SER A 110 1.44 -18.80 14.10
N GLY A 111 1.43 -18.57 12.78
CA GLY A 111 0.73 -19.39 11.80
C GLY A 111 -0.76 -19.06 11.63
N MET A 112 -1.29 -18.07 12.35
CA MET A 112 -2.69 -17.63 12.22
C MET A 112 -2.90 -16.80 10.96
N ILE A 113 -4.10 -16.84 10.40
CA ILE A 113 -4.48 -15.98 9.28
C ILE A 113 -4.89 -14.60 9.82
N GLU A 114 -4.24 -13.57 9.32
CA GLU A 114 -4.59 -12.17 9.54
C GLU A 114 -5.24 -11.65 8.25
N ALA A 115 -6.44 -11.06 8.35
CA ALA A 115 -7.07 -10.34 7.25
C ALA A 115 -7.32 -8.90 7.69
N MET A 116 -7.02 -7.93 6.82
CA MET A 116 -7.15 -6.52 7.16
C MET A 116 -7.66 -5.71 5.96
N PRO A 117 -8.82 -5.04 6.10
CA PRO A 117 -9.29 -4.03 5.16
C PRO A 117 -8.64 -2.67 5.48
N ASP A 118 -8.63 -1.75 4.50
CA ASP A 118 -8.20 -0.37 4.72
C ASP A 118 -9.29 0.48 5.35
N PHE A 119 -9.01 1.18 6.46
CA PHE A 119 -9.95 2.15 7.04
C PHE A 119 -10.26 3.32 6.09
N ARG A 120 -9.40 3.59 5.09
CA ARG A 120 -9.58 4.66 4.10
C ARG A 120 -10.81 4.44 3.22
N ARG A 121 -11.37 3.22 3.17
CA ARG A 121 -12.64 2.91 2.51
C ARG A 121 -13.52 2.07 3.44
N PRO A 122 -14.86 2.18 3.33
CA PRO A 122 -15.72 1.27 4.06
C PRO A 122 -15.45 -0.17 3.61
N GLY A 123 -15.24 -1.05 4.57
CA GLY A 123 -14.92 -2.44 4.35
C GLY A 123 -14.81 -3.18 5.68
N ASN A 124 -14.94 -4.50 5.62
CA ASN A 124 -14.73 -5.37 6.77
C ASN A 124 -14.03 -6.66 6.31
N SER A 125 -13.43 -7.37 7.26
CA SER A 125 -12.91 -8.73 7.08
C SER A 125 -13.69 -9.69 7.98
N SER A 126 -13.86 -10.94 7.54
CA SER A 126 -14.49 -12.00 8.33
C SER A 126 -13.79 -13.33 8.03
N GLY A 127 -13.86 -14.27 8.97
CA GLY A 127 -13.23 -15.59 8.89
C GLY A 127 -13.76 -16.53 9.97
N TYR A 128 -13.35 -17.80 9.93
CA TYR A 128 -13.69 -18.85 10.88
C TYR A 128 -12.47 -19.70 11.21
#